data_AF-A0A957C9I4-F1
#
_entry.id   AF-A0A957C9I4-F1
#
_cell.length_a   1.000
_cell.length_b   1.000
_cell.length_c   1.000
_cell.angle_alpha   90.00
_cell.angle_beta   90.00
_cell.angle_gamma   90.00
#
_symmetry.space_group_name_H-M   'P 1'
#
loop_
_entity.id
_entity.type
_entity.pdbx_description
1 polymer ?
#
loop_
_entity_poly.entity_id
_entity_poly.type
_entity_poly.pdbx_seq_one_letter_code
_entity_poly.pdbx_strand_id
1 'polypeptide(L)'
;MPKPKKFRISDEVVFETIIQMCAASWPDETVRPEDIAMTLHELEWQALTKRIRLAVKQLAEAGLVQIVRKGKPAPPDDFKGVYRVRLADSFWNEPSEEPAMPAE
;
A
#
# COMPACT_ATOMS: atom_id res chain seq x y z
N MET A 1 15.71 -29.41 -2.95
CA MET A 1 15.63 -28.08 -2.30
C MET A 1 14.55 -28.08 -1.23
N PRO A 2 14.85 -27.71 0.03
CA PRO A 2 13.79 -27.39 0.98
C PRO A 2 13.01 -26.20 0.43
N LYS A 3 11.71 -26.40 0.18
CA LYS A 3 10.80 -25.32 -0.21
C LYS A 3 10.78 -24.32 0.96
N PRO A 4 11.01 -23.01 0.74
CA PRO A 4 11.09 -22.05 1.84
C PRO A 4 9.82 -22.13 2.68
N LYS A 5 10.02 -22.31 3.98
CA LYS A 5 8.98 -22.50 4.99
C LYS A 5 8.10 -21.26 4.96
N LYS A 6 6.83 -21.43 4.55
CA LYS A 6 5.89 -20.32 4.36
C LYS A 6 5.85 -19.45 5.62
N PHE A 7 6.45 -18.26 5.51
CA PHE A 7 6.38 -17.24 6.53
C PHE A 7 4.90 -16.81 6.68
N ARG A 8 4.34 -16.94 7.89
CA ARG A 8 2.94 -16.62 8.19
C ARG A 8 2.83 -15.19 8.71
N ILE A 9 3.09 -14.20 7.85
CA ILE A 9 2.52 -12.86 8.05
C ILE A 9 1.17 -12.84 7.33
N SER A 10 0.12 -12.44 8.04
CA SER A 10 -1.18 -12.22 7.44
C SER A 10 -1.11 -11.04 6.49
N ASP A 11 -1.84 -11.14 5.38
CA ASP A 11 -1.95 -10.06 4.39
C ASP A 11 -2.51 -8.79 5.04
N GLU A 12 -3.48 -8.92 5.95
CA GLU A 12 -4.02 -7.83 6.79
C GLU A 12 -2.92 -7.00 7.47
N VAL A 13 -1.97 -7.64 8.15
CA VAL A 13 -0.86 -6.94 8.84
C VAL A 13 0.00 -6.16 7.85
N VAL A 14 0.20 -6.71 6.65
CA VAL A 14 0.94 -6.01 5.57
C VAL A 14 0.16 -4.78 5.12
N PHE A 15 -1.15 -4.90 4.89
CA PHE A 15 -2.01 -3.78 4.51
C PHE A 15 -2.01 -2.69 5.58
N GLU A 16 -2.23 -3.05 6.84
CA GLU A 16 -2.23 -2.11 7.96
C GLU A 16 -0.91 -1.38 8.08
N THR A 17 0.22 -2.09 8.00
CA THR A 17 1.55 -1.47 8.07
C THR A 17 1.78 -0.50 6.91
N ILE A 18 1.37 -0.88 5.68
CA ILE A 18 1.47 0.02 4.51
C ILE A 18 0.67 1.30 4.74
N ILE A 19 -0.57 1.18 5.22
CA ILE A 19 -1.47 2.30 5.46
C ILE A 19 -0.91 3.18 6.59
N GLN A 20 -0.49 2.59 7.71
CA GLN A 20 0.07 3.33 8.84
C GLN A 20 1.34 4.11 8.46
N MET A 21 2.26 3.48 7.73
CA MET A 21 3.47 4.17 7.27
C MET A 21 3.14 5.26 6.27
N CYS A 22 2.22 5.01 5.32
CA CYS A 22 1.77 6.05 4.39
C CYS A 22 1.05 7.20 5.11
N ALA A 23 0.32 6.92 6.19
CA ALA A 23 -0.43 7.92 6.94
C ALA A 23 0.49 8.78 7.80
N ALA A 24 1.52 8.17 8.39
CA ALA A 24 2.56 8.88 9.14
C ALA A 24 3.40 9.82 8.24
N SER A 25 3.56 9.47 6.95
CA SER A 25 4.32 10.26 5.96
C SER A 25 3.46 11.24 5.14
N TRP A 26 2.15 11.28 5.33
CA TRP A 26 1.26 12.24 4.64
C TRP A 26 1.46 13.65 5.21
N PRO A 27 1.42 14.74 4.40
CA PRO A 27 1.07 14.85 2.98
C PRO A 27 2.23 14.92 1.98
N ASP A 28 3.47 15.15 2.44
CA ASP A 28 4.59 15.52 1.56
C ASP A 28 5.54 14.35 1.27
N GLU A 29 5.50 13.28 2.07
CA GLU A 29 6.47 12.21 2.00
C GLU A 29 5.91 10.92 1.38
N THR A 30 6.79 10.20 0.69
CA THR A 30 6.46 8.97 -0.03
C THR A 30 7.16 7.78 0.61
N VAL A 31 6.41 6.70 0.85
CA VAL A 31 6.93 5.48 1.44
C VAL A 31 7.45 4.54 0.36
N ARG A 32 8.56 3.85 0.66
CA ARG A 32 9.12 2.81 -0.21
C ARG A 32 8.60 1.44 0.24
N PRO A 33 8.23 0.55 -0.70
CA PRO A 33 7.81 -0.80 -0.34
C PRO A 33 8.91 -1.62 0.34
N GLU A 34 10.17 -1.28 0.08
CA GLU A 34 11.36 -1.90 0.68
C GLU A 34 11.45 -1.58 2.18
N ASP A 35 11.12 -0.35 2.57
CA ASP A 35 11.14 0.11 3.95
C ASP A 35 10.11 -0.67 4.78
N ILE A 36 8.89 -0.77 4.25
CA ILE A 36 7.79 -1.57 4.84
C ILE A 36 8.19 -3.05 4.95
N ALA A 37 8.84 -3.60 3.92
CA ALA A 37 9.31 -4.98 3.93
C ALA A 37 10.40 -5.20 4.98
N MET A 38 11.32 -4.26 5.14
CA MET A 38 12.38 -4.31 6.16
C MET A 38 11.82 -4.15 7.57
N THR A 39 10.86 -3.25 7.78
CA THR A 39 10.16 -3.07 9.06
C THR A 39 9.43 -4.35 9.48
N LEU A 40 8.81 -5.04 8.52
CA LEU A 40 8.12 -6.30 8.79
C LEU A 40 9.13 -7.44 8.99
N HIS A 41 10.02 -7.68 8.03
CA HIS A 41 10.98 -8.80 8.07
C HIS A 41 12.14 -8.60 7.09
N GLU A 42 13.31 -8.24 7.62
CA GLU A 42 14.55 -8.06 6.85
C GLU A 42 15.08 -9.34 6.19
N LEU A 43 14.80 -10.53 6.75
CA LEU A 43 15.32 -11.82 6.23
C LEU A 43 14.55 -12.34 5.01
N GLU A 44 13.23 -12.12 4.99
CA GLU A 44 12.31 -12.60 3.93
C GLU A 44 11.69 -11.44 3.14
N TRP A 45 12.38 -10.29 3.13
CA TRP A 45 11.93 -9.06 2.46
C TRP A 45 11.55 -9.31 1.00
N GLN A 46 12.24 -10.22 0.30
CA GLN A 46 11.96 -10.53 -1.11
C GLN A 46 10.61 -11.25 -1.32
N ALA A 47 10.19 -12.08 -0.36
CA ALA A 47 8.88 -12.73 -0.38
C ALA A 47 7.77 -11.76 0.02
N LEU A 48 8.03 -10.93 1.03
CA LEU A 48 7.16 -9.83 1.45
C LEU A 48 6.97 -8.79 0.36
N THR A 49 8.02 -8.44 -0.39
CA THR A 49 7.94 -7.45 -1.48
C THR A 49 6.95 -7.88 -2.56
N LYS A 50 6.85 -9.19 -2.85
CA LYS A 50 5.84 -9.73 -3.78
C LYS A 50 4.42 -9.56 -3.23
N ARG A 51 4.22 -9.78 -1.93
CA ARG A 51 2.92 -9.57 -1.27
C ARG A 51 2.56 -8.10 -1.12
N ILE A 52 3.49 -7.27 -0.69
CA ILE A 52 3.36 -5.81 -0.62
C ILE A 52 3.00 -5.26 -1.98
N ARG A 53 3.60 -5.74 -3.07
CA ARG A 53 3.20 -5.33 -4.43
C ARG A 53 1.73 -5.64 -4.71
N LEU A 54 1.24 -6.84 -4.37
CA LEU A 54 -0.17 -7.20 -4.54
C LEU A 54 -1.10 -6.36 -3.65
N ALA A 55 -0.68 -6.08 -2.42
CA ALA A 55 -1.43 -5.26 -1.47
C ALA A 55 -1.51 -3.80 -1.95
N VAL A 56 -0.38 -3.22 -2.31
CA VAL A 56 -0.28 -1.87 -2.89
C VAL A 56 -1.09 -1.77 -4.20
N LYS A 57 -1.09 -2.83 -5.04
CA LYS A 57 -1.94 -2.91 -6.23
C LYS A 57 -3.42 -2.78 -5.86
N GLN A 58 -3.90 -3.60 -4.92
CA GLN A 58 -5.30 -3.59 -4.48
C GLN A 58 -5.69 -2.25 -3.84
N LEU A 59 -4.82 -1.68 -2.98
CA LEU A 59 -5.06 -0.37 -2.37
C LEU A 59 -5.11 0.74 -3.42
N ALA A 60 -4.29 0.66 -4.47
CA ALA A 60 -4.28 1.65 -5.54
C ALA A 60 -5.50 1.52 -6.46
N GLU A 61 -5.95 0.30 -6.75
CA GLU A 61 -7.20 0.03 -7.46
C GLU A 61 -8.41 0.52 -6.66
N ALA A 62 -8.37 0.41 -5.32
CA ALA A 62 -9.39 0.96 -4.43
C ALA A 62 -9.31 2.49 -4.26
N GLY A 63 -8.31 3.16 -4.84
CA GLY A 63 -8.13 4.61 -4.71
C GLY A 63 -7.62 5.06 -3.34
N LEU A 64 -7.16 4.15 -2.48
CA LEU A 64 -6.65 4.43 -1.14
C LEU A 64 -5.19 4.91 -1.15
N VAL A 65 -4.41 4.44 -2.12
CA VAL A 65 -3.00 4.85 -2.30
C VAL A 65 -2.71 5.24 -3.72
N GLN A 66 -1.75 6.13 -3.92
CA GLN A 66 -1.29 6.53 -5.23
C GLN A 66 0.20 6.20 -5.41
N ILE A 67 0.51 5.55 -6.53
CA ILE A 67 1.85 5.08 -6.82
C ILE A 67 2.49 6.05 -7.81
N VAL A 68 3.57 6.69 -7.37
CA VAL A 68 4.29 7.69 -8.13
C VAL A 68 5.65 7.16 -8.54
N ARG A 69 5.99 7.32 -9.82
CA ARG A 69 7.29 6.98 -10.38
C ARG A 69 7.80 8.16 -11.19
N LYS A 70 8.94 8.73 -10.77
CA LYS A 70 9.57 9.86 -11.48
C LYS A 70 8.61 11.05 -11.70
N GLY A 71 7.72 11.29 -10.73
CA GLY A 71 6.71 12.36 -10.79
C GLY A 71 5.47 12.04 -11.63
N LYS A 72 5.36 10.84 -12.21
CA LYS A 72 4.14 10.40 -12.92
C LYS A 72 3.36 9.38 -12.07
N PRO A 73 2.03 9.51 -11.95
CA PRO A 73 1.21 8.43 -11.43
C PRO A 73 1.37 7.27 -12.40
N ALA A 74 1.78 6.13 -11.86
CA ALA A 74 2.00 4.96 -12.66
C ALA A 74 0.75 4.05 -12.48
N PRO A 75 0.45 3.09 -13.40
CA PRO A 75 -0.66 2.14 -13.28
C PRO A 75 -0.32 0.79 -12.56
N PRO A 76 -1.19 0.28 -11.64
CA PRO A 76 -1.00 -0.88 -10.73
C PRO A 76 -0.33 -2.13 -11.30
N ASP A 77 -0.46 -2.35 -12.60
CA ASP A 77 -0.12 -3.60 -13.26
C ASP A 77 1.37 -3.73 -13.65
N ASP A 78 2.09 -2.62 -13.85
CA ASP A 78 3.43 -2.65 -14.47
C ASP A 78 4.55 -2.03 -13.61
N PHE A 79 4.38 -1.93 -12.29
CA PHE A 79 5.41 -1.34 -11.42
C PHE A 79 6.56 -2.28 -11.10
N LYS A 80 7.54 -2.37 -12.00
CA LYS A 80 8.85 -2.95 -11.71
C LYS A 80 9.88 -1.88 -11.30
N GLY A 81 10.52 -2.09 -10.15
CA GLY A 81 11.65 -1.29 -9.66
C GLY A 81 11.30 -0.36 -8.49
N VAL A 82 12.10 0.71 -8.31
CA VAL A 82 11.93 1.72 -7.28
C VAL A 82 10.69 2.57 -7.60
N TYR A 83 9.62 2.37 -6.85
CA TYR A 83 8.42 3.20 -6.87
C TYR A 83 8.16 3.76 -5.48
N ARG A 84 7.40 4.85 -5.47
CA ARG A 84 7.03 5.58 -4.26
C ARG A 84 5.53 5.46 -4.09
N VAL A 85 5.09 5.12 -2.89
CA VAL A 85 3.68 5.05 -2.53
C VAL A 85 3.37 6.26 -1.66
N ARG A 86 2.31 6.96 -1.98
CA ARG A 86 1.74 7.98 -1.10
C ARG A 86 0.30 7.62 -0.81
N LEU A 87 -0.19 8.08 0.33
CA LEU A 87 -1.60 7.99 0.62
C LEU A 87 -2.38 8.88 -0.37
N ALA A 88 -3.42 8.32 -0.98
CA ALA A 88 -4.30 9.08 -1.85
C ALA A 88 -5.14 10.02 -0.98
N ASP A 89 -5.39 11.23 -1.46
CA ASP A 89 -6.32 12.16 -0.83
C ASP A 89 -7.71 11.52 -0.68
N SER A 90 -8.10 10.73 -1.68
CA SER A 90 -9.33 9.93 -1.71
C SER A 90 -9.49 8.91 -0.57
N PHE A 91 -8.42 8.52 0.15
CA PHE A 91 -8.54 7.67 1.34
C PHE A 91 -9.20 8.40 2.50
N TRP A 92 -8.87 9.68 2.68
CA TRP A 92 -9.48 10.53 3.70
C TRP A 92 -10.83 11.07 3.24
N ASN A 93 -10.99 11.21 1.92
CA ASN A 93 -12.25 11.52 1.29
C ASN A 93 -13.08 10.25 1.11
N GLU A 94 -13.42 9.60 2.22
CA GLU A 94 -14.62 8.78 2.26
C GLU A 94 -15.78 9.70 1.86
N PRO A 95 -16.49 9.47 0.74
CA PRO A 95 -17.82 10.05 0.67
C PRO A 95 -18.52 9.44 1.87
N SER A 96 -18.84 10.29 2.84
CA SER A 96 -19.94 10.04 3.72
C SER A 96 -21.11 9.74 2.77
N GLU A 97 -21.31 8.46 2.49
CA GLU A 97 -22.58 7.95 2.04
C GLU A 97 -23.46 8.13 3.28
N GLU A 98 -23.84 9.38 3.53
CA GLU A 98 -25.11 9.70 4.15
C GLU A 98 -26.13 9.20 3.13
N PRO A 99 -26.77 8.03 3.34
CA PRO A 99 -28.01 7.80 2.61
C PRO A 99 -28.90 8.97 2.98
N ALA A 100 -29.35 9.69 1.96
CA ALA A 100 -30.33 10.75 2.05
C ALA A 100 -31.34 10.46 3.17
N MET A 101 -31.22 11.18 4.28
CA MET A 101 -32.33 11.35 5.21
C MET A 101 -33.21 12.42 4.53
N PRO A 102 -34.38 12.04 3.98
CA PRO A 102 -35.24 12.99 3.30
C PRO A 102 -35.73 14.02 4.31
N ALA A 103 -35.90 15.24 3.80
CA ALA A 103 -36.54 16.35 4.49
C ALA A 103 -37.85 15.93 5.16
N GLU A 104 -38.02 16.29 6.43
CA GLU A 104 -39.31 16.72 7.00
C GLU A 104 -39.09 17.60 8.23
#